data_AF-A0A975E8C0-F1
#
_entry.id   AF-A0A975E8C0-F1
#
_cell.length_a   1.000
_cell.length_b   1.000
_cell.length_c   1.000
_cell.angle_alpha   90.00
_cell.angle_beta   90.00
_cell.angle_gamma   90.00
#
_symmetry.space_group_name_H-M   'P 1'
#
loop_
_entity.id
_entity.type
_entity.pdbx_description
1 polymer ?
#
loop_
_entity_poly.entity_id
_entity_poly.type
_entity_poly.pdbx_seq_one_letter_code
_entity_poly.pdbx_strand_id
1 'polypeptide(L)'
;MVTGFCAILVAVITQCSQTANSKAASSAGSKIKIDRATYRADVSHSCLATGKVDELCNDKLTCSVLADNNLCGDPMFETSKTLIVEYSCGDIGKLEQAAEGQKVYLRCK
;
A
#
# COMPACT_ATOMS: atom_id res chain seq x y z
N MET A 1 -15.13 11.93 -64.54
CA MET A 1 -13.91 12.76 -64.48
C MET A 1 -13.66 13.07 -63.02
N VAL A 2 -12.71 12.38 -62.41
CA VAL A 2 -12.22 12.66 -61.06
C VAL A 2 -11.09 13.69 -61.19
N THR A 3 -11.19 14.78 -60.44
CA THR A 3 -10.06 15.64 -60.10
C THR A 3 -10.19 15.97 -58.61
N GLY A 4 -9.45 15.25 -57.78
CA GLY A 4 -9.31 15.55 -56.37
C GLY A 4 -8.30 16.67 -56.14
N PHE A 5 -8.43 17.37 -55.02
CA PHE A 5 -7.32 17.71 -54.13
C PHE A 5 -7.87 18.15 -52.76
N CYS A 6 -7.27 17.56 -51.72
CA CYS A 6 -6.89 18.15 -50.43
C CYS A 6 -7.91 19.01 -49.66
N ALA A 7 -8.51 18.41 -48.64
CA ALA A 7 -8.08 18.59 -47.24
C ALA A 7 -9.08 17.89 -46.31
N ILE A 8 -8.55 17.04 -45.44
CA ILE A 8 -9.29 16.13 -44.58
C ILE A 8 -10.12 16.93 -43.57
N LEU A 9 -11.44 16.92 -43.73
CA LEU A 9 -12.40 17.51 -42.79
C LEU A 9 -13.19 16.38 -42.11
N VAL A 10 -12.48 15.53 -41.36
CA VAL A 10 -13.13 14.61 -40.42
C VAL A 10 -12.81 15.12 -39.02
N ALA A 11 -13.54 16.16 -38.63
CA ALA A 11 -13.65 16.57 -37.23
C ALA A 11 -14.51 15.52 -36.50
N VAL A 12 -13.90 14.41 -36.12
CA VAL A 12 -14.45 13.51 -35.11
C VAL A 12 -13.48 13.49 -33.94
N ILE A 13 -13.76 14.40 -33.02
CA ILE A 13 -13.58 14.29 -31.57
C ILE A 13 -13.53 12.83 -31.08
N THR A 14 -12.37 12.20 -31.15
CA THR A 14 -12.04 11.08 -30.28
C THR A 14 -10.89 11.53 -29.41
N GLN A 15 -11.28 12.04 -28.25
CA GLN A 15 -10.39 12.45 -27.17
C GLN A 15 -9.29 11.40 -26.96
N CYS A 16 -8.04 11.87 -26.86
CA CYS A 16 -7.05 11.19 -26.05
C CYS A 16 -7.65 10.86 -24.67
N SER A 17 -7.22 9.74 -24.08
CA SER A 17 -7.35 9.40 -22.65
C SER A 17 -8.53 8.50 -22.25
N GLN A 18 -8.53 7.23 -22.68
CA GLN A 18 -9.12 6.16 -21.85
C GLN A 18 -8.27 4.89 -21.90
N THR A 19 -7.32 4.78 -20.97
CA THR A 19 -7.19 3.53 -20.22
C THR A 19 -6.96 3.90 -18.77
N ALA A 20 -7.95 4.57 -18.16
CA ALA A 20 -8.14 4.50 -16.72
C ALA A 20 -8.58 3.07 -16.36
N ASN A 21 -7.69 2.09 -16.55
CA ASN A 21 -7.81 0.77 -15.96
C ASN A 21 -6.87 0.70 -14.77
N SER A 22 -7.19 1.51 -13.77
CA SER A 22 -6.88 1.19 -12.39
C SER A 22 -8.18 1.47 -11.69
N LYS A 23 -8.84 0.41 -11.26
CA LYS A 23 -9.94 0.41 -10.31
C LYS A 23 -9.40 1.07 -9.03
N ALA A 24 -9.32 2.39 -9.03
CA ALA A 24 -9.27 3.17 -7.81
C ALA A 24 -10.67 3.03 -7.24
N ALA A 25 -10.91 1.89 -6.59
CA ALA A 25 -11.86 1.83 -5.51
C ALA A 25 -11.35 2.86 -4.49
N SER A 26 -11.78 4.10 -4.68
CA SER A 26 -11.73 5.15 -3.68
C SER A 26 -12.46 4.57 -2.49
N SER A 27 -11.68 4.09 -1.54
CA SER A 27 -12.09 3.61 -0.23
C SER A 27 -12.54 4.83 0.57
N ALA A 28 -13.72 5.36 0.23
CA ALA A 28 -14.36 6.46 0.93
C ALA A 28 -14.39 6.18 2.43
N GLY A 29 -13.39 6.68 3.15
CA GLY A 29 -13.25 6.53 4.59
C GLY A 29 -13.17 5.10 5.13
N SER A 30 -12.64 4.13 4.37
CA SER A 30 -12.46 2.78 4.93
C SER A 30 -11.46 2.82 6.09
N LYS A 31 -11.82 2.21 7.22
CA LYS A 31 -10.91 2.07 8.36
C LYS A 31 -9.87 0.99 8.08
N ILE A 32 -8.65 1.20 8.58
CA ILE A 32 -7.57 0.22 8.56
C ILE A 32 -7.95 -0.96 9.47
N LYS A 33 -7.82 -2.16 8.93
CA LYS A 33 -7.89 -3.43 9.68
C LYS A 33 -6.56 -4.14 9.49
N ILE A 34 -5.87 -4.49 10.57
CA ILE A 34 -4.57 -5.18 10.48
C ILE A 34 -4.85 -6.68 10.35
N ASP A 35 -4.38 -7.27 9.26
CA ASP A 35 -4.51 -8.72 9.03
C ASP A 35 -3.31 -9.46 9.63
N ARG A 36 -2.10 -8.94 9.40
CA ARG A 36 -0.85 -9.50 9.93
C ARG A 36 0.25 -8.46 9.95
N ALA A 37 1.05 -8.42 11.00
CA ALA A 37 2.30 -7.68 11.00
C ALA A 37 3.45 -8.57 11.50
N THR A 38 4.51 -8.65 10.70
CA THR A 38 5.68 -9.48 10.98
C THR A 38 6.93 -8.63 10.94
N TYR A 39 7.71 -8.65 12.01
CA TYR A 39 9.02 -8.03 12.06
C TYR A 39 10.08 -9.11 11.94
N ARG A 40 10.87 -9.09 10.87
CA ARG A 40 11.77 -10.20 10.55
C ARG A 40 13.13 -9.75 10.04
N ALA A 41 14.16 -10.48 10.42
CA ALA A 41 15.47 -10.47 9.77
C ALA A 41 15.50 -11.53 8.65
N ASP A 42 15.09 -12.75 8.98
CA ASP A 42 15.04 -13.90 8.07
C ASP A 42 13.81 -14.80 8.36
N VAL A 43 13.82 -16.05 7.88
CA VAL A 43 12.69 -17.00 8.06
C VAL A 43 12.63 -17.57 9.48
N SER A 44 13.77 -17.69 10.15
CA SER A 44 13.90 -18.24 11.50
C SER A 44 13.90 -17.16 12.58
N HIS A 45 14.39 -15.96 12.26
CA HIS A 45 14.38 -14.82 13.18
C HIS A 45 13.29 -13.81 12.79
N SER A 46 12.07 -14.12 13.20
CA SER A 46 10.91 -13.24 13.04
C SER A 46 10.07 -13.18 14.32
N CYS A 47 9.39 -12.06 14.54
CA CYS A 47 8.42 -11.90 15.60
C CYS A 47 7.10 -11.35 15.07
N LEU A 48 6.00 -11.77 15.70
CA LEU A 48 4.66 -11.30 15.37
C LEU A 48 4.42 -9.96 16.05
N ALA A 49 4.38 -8.90 15.25
CA ALA A 49 4.06 -7.55 15.70
C ALA A 49 2.56 -7.23 15.55
N THR A 50 1.74 -8.17 15.08
CA THR A 50 0.31 -7.95 14.77
C THR A 50 -0.43 -7.29 15.92
N GLY A 51 -0.29 -7.80 17.15
CA GLY A 51 -1.00 -7.22 18.30
C GLY A 51 -0.64 -5.77 18.59
N LYS A 52 0.65 -5.41 18.44
CA LYS A 52 1.10 -4.05 18.70
C LYS A 52 0.71 -3.09 17.57
N VAL A 53 0.82 -3.55 16.32
CA VAL A 53 0.41 -2.77 15.14
C VAL A 53 -1.10 -2.58 15.11
N ASP A 54 -1.87 -3.59 15.52
CA ASP A 54 -3.33 -3.50 15.63
C ASP A 54 -3.73 -2.45 16.68
N GLU A 55 -3.15 -2.48 17.88
CA GLU A 55 -3.39 -1.46 18.91
C GLU A 55 -3.12 -0.03 18.41
N LEU A 56 -2.08 0.15 17.60
CA LEU A 56 -1.67 1.46 17.09
C LEU A 56 -2.50 1.95 15.91
N CYS A 57 -2.96 1.05 15.03
CA CYS A 57 -3.47 1.41 13.71
C CYS A 57 -4.90 0.97 13.41
N ASN A 58 -5.42 -0.02 14.12
CA ASN A 58 -6.74 -0.54 13.86
C ASN A 58 -7.81 0.56 14.04
N ASP A 59 -8.81 0.52 13.18
CA ASP A 59 -9.93 1.47 13.12
C ASP A 59 -9.56 2.94 12.77
N LYS A 60 -8.30 3.22 12.42
CA LYS A 60 -7.85 4.53 11.94
C LYS A 60 -7.91 4.64 10.41
N LEU A 61 -7.98 5.86 9.88
CA LEU A 61 -7.90 6.11 8.42
C LEU A 61 -6.45 6.16 7.92
N THR A 62 -5.56 6.63 8.78
CA THR A 62 -4.12 6.73 8.53
C THR A 62 -3.36 6.36 9.80
N CYS A 63 -2.27 5.62 9.65
CA CYS A 63 -1.38 5.26 10.75
C CYS A 63 0.07 5.31 10.29
N SER A 64 0.98 5.54 11.24
CA SER A 64 2.41 5.37 11.01
C SER A 64 3.00 4.53 12.12
N VAL A 65 3.74 3.48 11.76
CA VAL A 65 4.42 2.60 12.73
C VAL A 65 5.91 2.69 12.47
N LEU A 66 6.70 2.88 13.52
CA LEU A 66 8.15 2.79 13.44
C LEU A 66 8.56 1.32 13.41
N ALA A 67 9.40 0.93 12.46
CA ALA A 67 9.96 -0.40 12.39
C ALA A 67 11.14 -0.50 13.37
N ASP A 68 10.84 -0.79 14.63
CA ASP A 68 11.85 -0.89 15.68
C ASP A 68 11.59 -2.06 16.63
N ASN A 69 12.63 -2.38 17.43
CA ASN A 69 12.62 -3.51 18.36
C ASN A 69 11.55 -3.37 19.47
N ASN A 70 10.91 -2.22 19.67
CA ASN A 70 9.80 -2.10 20.64
C ASN A 70 8.49 -2.77 20.15
N LEU A 71 8.41 -3.19 18.89
CA LEU A 71 7.21 -3.86 18.39
C LEU A 71 7.02 -5.24 19.02
N CYS A 72 8.07 -6.07 19.01
CA CYS A 72 8.03 -7.43 19.53
C CYS A 72 9.40 -7.96 20.02
N GLY A 73 10.38 -7.08 20.23
CA GLY A 73 11.76 -7.42 20.60
C GLY A 73 12.72 -7.40 19.41
N ASP A 74 13.99 -7.70 19.68
CA ASP A 74 15.01 -7.87 18.64
C ASP A 74 15.12 -9.35 18.26
N PRO A 75 14.63 -9.77 17.07
CA PRO A 75 14.76 -11.14 16.63
C PRO A 75 16.21 -11.51 16.28
N MET A 76 17.06 -10.55 15.89
CA MET A 76 18.47 -10.82 15.56
C MET A 76 19.33 -9.56 15.67
N PHE A 77 20.29 -9.61 16.59
CA PHE A 77 21.24 -8.53 16.81
C PHE A 77 22.10 -8.28 15.55
N GLU A 78 22.42 -7.02 15.27
CA GLU A 78 23.22 -6.57 14.10
C GLU A 78 22.67 -6.85 12.70
N THR A 79 21.49 -7.45 12.56
CA THR A 79 20.89 -7.71 11.24
C THR A 79 19.83 -6.67 10.90
N SER A 80 19.84 -6.17 9.66
CA SER A 80 18.82 -5.26 9.13
C SER A 80 17.46 -5.94 9.08
N LYS A 81 16.57 -5.56 9.99
CA LYS A 81 15.21 -6.12 10.05
C LYS A 81 14.25 -5.37 9.15
N THR A 82 13.17 -6.04 8.77
CA THR A 82 12.08 -5.47 7.97
C THR A 82 10.76 -5.74 8.64
N LEU A 83 9.98 -4.68 8.86
CA LEU A 83 8.59 -4.76 9.25
C LEU A 83 7.73 -4.90 8.00
N ILE A 84 6.92 -5.94 7.94
CA ILE A 84 5.94 -6.18 6.89
C ILE A 84 4.57 -6.11 7.54
N VAL A 85 3.70 -5.24 7.02
CA VAL A 85 2.34 -5.04 7.52
C VAL A 85 1.35 -5.30 6.40
N GLU A 86 0.56 -6.34 6.59
CA GLU A 86 -0.61 -6.70 5.80
C GLU A 86 -1.84 -6.13 6.49
N TYR A 87 -2.59 -5.30 5.77
CA TYR A 87 -3.77 -4.63 6.27
C TYR A 87 -4.81 -4.45 5.18
N SER A 88 -6.05 -4.30 5.58
CA SER A 88 -7.18 -4.12 4.70
C SER A 88 -7.87 -2.77 4.92
N CYS A 89 -8.38 -2.21 3.83
CA CYS A 89 -9.19 -1.00 3.77
C CYS A 89 -10.59 -1.38 3.29
N GLY A 90 -11.42 -1.97 4.16
CA GLY A 90 -12.64 -2.67 3.73
C GLY A 90 -12.27 -3.94 2.97
N ASP A 91 -12.79 -4.13 1.76
CA ASP A 91 -12.52 -5.33 0.94
C ASP A 91 -11.18 -5.30 0.19
N ILE A 92 -10.36 -4.26 0.42
CA ILE A 92 -9.09 -4.06 -0.30
C ILE A 92 -7.93 -4.40 0.62
N GLY A 93 -7.28 -5.55 0.38
CA GLY A 93 -6.01 -5.91 1.03
C GLY A 93 -4.83 -5.10 0.48
N LYS A 94 -3.94 -4.68 1.37
CA LYS A 94 -2.72 -3.91 1.10
C LYS A 94 -1.56 -4.50 1.89
N LEU A 95 -0.35 -4.30 1.38
CA LEU A 95 0.89 -4.72 2.03
C LEU A 95 1.87 -3.56 1.93
N GLU A 96 2.42 -3.18 3.08
CA GLU A 96 3.44 -2.14 3.18
C GLU A 96 4.60 -2.66 4.02
N GLN A 97 5.81 -2.22 3.71
CA GLN A 97 7.01 -2.68 4.39
C GLN A 97 7.99 -1.53 4.66
N ALA A 98 8.74 -1.64 5.75
CA ALA A 98 9.75 -0.68 6.13
C ALA A 98 10.97 -1.38 6.73
N ALA A 99 12.17 -0.91 6.36
CA ALA A 99 13.40 -1.34 7.00
C ALA A 99 13.47 -0.82 8.44
N GLU A 100 14.27 -1.47 9.28
CA GLU A 100 14.55 -1.05 10.64
C GLU A 100 14.95 0.43 10.72
N GLY A 101 14.35 1.14 11.68
CA GLY A 101 14.51 2.59 11.85
C GLY A 101 13.66 3.45 10.92
N GLN A 102 12.96 2.88 9.93
CA GLN A 102 12.04 3.61 9.06
C GLN A 102 10.59 3.50 9.54
N LYS A 103 9.76 4.49 9.17
CA LYS A 103 8.31 4.45 9.44
C LYS A 103 7.56 3.88 8.24
N VAL A 104 6.68 2.91 8.50
CA VAL A 104 5.67 2.47 7.55
C VAL A 104 4.44 3.34 7.68
N TYR A 105 3.84 3.78 6.57
CA TYR A 105 2.67 4.64 6.55
C TYR A 105 1.48 3.90 5.94
N LEU A 106 0.52 3.52 6.79
CA LEU A 106 -0.70 2.81 6.38
C LEU A 106 -1.80 3.84 6.11
N ARG A 107 -2.46 3.77 4.94
CA ARG A 107 -3.51 4.73 4.59
C ARG A 107 -4.61 4.09 3.74
N CYS A 108 -5.85 4.39 4.10
CA CYS A 108 -7.02 4.16 3.26
C CYS A 108 -7.44 5.50 2.62
N LYS A 109 -7.64 5.51 1.30
CA LYS A 109 -7.89 6.72 0.49
C LYS A 109 -9.32 6.77 0.00
#